data_AF-A0A952EBK0-F1
#
_entry.id   AF-A0A952EBK0-F1
#
_cell.length_a   1.000
_cell.length_b   1.000
_cell.length_c   1.000
_cell.angle_alpha   90.00
_cell.angle_beta   90.00
_cell.angle_gamma   90.00
#
_symmetry.space_group_name_H-M   'P 1'
#
loop_
_entity.id
_entity.type
_entity.pdbx_description
1 polymer ?
#
loop_
_entity_poly.entity_id
_entity_poly.type
_entity_poly.pdbx_seq_one_letter_code
_entity_poly.pdbx_strand_id
1 'polypeptide(L)'
;MIMVILYGLNTASAQYASSRPAPAFGSSADVNYARSLWKALTKARLVGKRSVESTPYKGTHPHGAILQSLDSVLRVSGDKGEVIVKKNYGGPDVSKANVADYPKKYLKAITVMFRRPSGYDSENKDWFWVKYGPDGQILKNPAGKSLAGRVAKGVKGKGCIACHRTAPGGDYVFNHDRYAR
;
A
#
# COMPACT_ATOMS: atom_id res chain seq x y z
N MET A 1 -20.06 -20.98 72.96
CA MET A 1 -19.74 -19.54 72.79
C MET A 1 -18.58 -19.43 71.81
N ILE A 2 -18.86 -18.84 70.64
CA ILE A 2 -17.96 -18.26 69.62
C ILE A 2 -17.12 -19.24 68.77
N MET A 3 -17.68 -19.57 67.60
CA MET A 3 -16.98 -20.11 66.43
C MET A 3 -16.45 -18.92 65.61
N VAL A 4 -15.13 -18.80 65.47
CA VAL A 4 -14.49 -17.73 64.68
C VAL A 4 -14.39 -18.18 63.23
N ILE A 5 -15.17 -17.55 62.35
CA ILE A 5 -15.08 -17.75 60.89
C ILE A 5 -14.07 -16.74 60.34
N LEU A 6 -12.91 -17.22 59.90
CA LEU A 6 -11.91 -16.45 59.18
C LEU A 6 -12.38 -16.24 57.72
N TYR A 7 -12.76 -15.00 57.39
CA TYR A 7 -12.97 -14.58 56.01
C TYR A 7 -11.62 -14.18 55.39
N GLY A 8 -11.08 -15.04 54.52
CA GLY A 8 -9.92 -14.71 53.68
C GLY A 8 -10.31 -13.74 52.57
N LEU A 9 -9.69 -12.56 52.55
CA LEU A 9 -9.80 -11.60 51.45
C LEU A 9 -9.10 -12.16 50.20
N ASN A 10 -9.88 -12.45 49.15
CA ASN A 10 -9.35 -12.71 47.81
C ASN A 10 -8.96 -11.38 47.15
N THR A 11 -7.66 -11.10 47.04
CA THR A 11 -7.16 -9.99 46.22
C THR A 11 -7.20 -10.39 44.75
N ALA A 12 -8.19 -9.91 44.01
CA ALA A 12 -8.24 -10.03 42.56
C ALA A 12 -7.11 -9.17 41.94
N SER A 13 -6.11 -9.83 41.36
CA SER A 13 -5.06 -9.15 40.60
C SER A 13 -5.63 -8.73 39.24
N ALA A 14 -5.81 -7.43 39.02
CA ALA A 14 -6.17 -6.89 37.72
C ALA A 14 -5.02 -7.13 36.73
N GLN A 15 -5.21 -8.05 35.79
CA GLN A 15 -4.28 -8.26 34.68
C GLN A 15 -4.35 -7.04 33.76
N TYR A 16 -3.29 -6.22 33.76
CA TYR A 16 -3.08 -5.20 32.74
C TYR A 16 -2.97 -5.88 31.38
N ALA A 17 -4.04 -5.78 30.57
CA ALA A 17 -3.99 -6.18 29.18
C ALA A 17 -2.98 -5.29 28.45
N SER A 18 -1.81 -5.84 28.11
CA SER A 18 -0.86 -5.22 27.20
C SER A 18 -1.56 -4.97 25.86
N SER A 19 -1.92 -3.71 25.60
CA SER A 19 -2.46 -3.30 24.30
C SER A 19 -1.35 -3.43 23.27
N ARG A 20 -1.32 -4.56 22.54
CA ARG A 20 -0.43 -4.72 21.39
C ARG A 20 -0.64 -3.54 20.44
N PRO A 21 0.41 -2.79 20.06
CA PRO A 21 0.26 -1.67 19.15
C PRO A 21 -0.36 -2.17 17.84
N ALA A 22 -1.34 -1.41 17.33
CA ALA A 22 -2.06 -1.77 16.12
C ALA A 22 -1.06 -2.04 14.98
N PRO A 23 -1.32 -3.05 14.13
CA PRO A 23 -0.44 -3.36 13.02
C PRO A 23 -0.27 -2.11 12.14
N ALA A 24 0.98 -1.77 11.79
CA ALA A 24 1.28 -0.55 11.02
C ALA A 24 0.52 -0.46 9.67
N PHE A 25 0.15 -1.61 9.10
CA PHE A 25 -0.54 -1.78 7.82
C PHE A 25 -1.38 -3.06 7.84
N GLY A 26 -2.18 -3.32 6.80
CA GLY A 26 -2.90 -4.56 6.57
C GLY A 26 -4.09 -4.80 7.51
N SER A 27 -4.54 -3.77 8.22
CA SER A 27 -5.75 -3.82 9.04
C SER A 27 -7.02 -3.97 8.18
N SER A 28 -8.16 -4.28 8.80
CA SER A 28 -9.45 -4.27 8.12
C SER A 28 -9.78 -2.89 7.51
N ALA A 29 -9.41 -1.81 8.20
CA ALA A 29 -9.55 -0.44 7.71
C ALA A 29 -8.69 -0.20 6.45
N ASP A 30 -7.43 -0.63 6.45
CA ASP A 30 -6.55 -0.52 5.27
C ASP A 30 -7.11 -1.29 4.08
N VAL A 31 -7.60 -2.52 4.32
CA VAL A 31 -8.20 -3.37 3.28
C VAL A 31 -9.46 -2.73 2.71
N ASN A 32 -10.34 -2.19 3.55
CA ASN A 32 -11.56 -1.52 3.11
C ASN A 32 -11.26 -0.23 2.32
N TYR A 33 -10.25 0.53 2.74
CA TYR A 33 -9.80 1.70 2.02
C TYR A 33 -9.20 1.31 0.66
N ALA A 34 -8.34 0.28 0.61
CA ALA A 34 -7.77 -0.24 -0.63
C ALA A 34 -8.85 -0.73 -1.61
N ARG A 35 -9.94 -1.36 -1.14
CA ARG A 35 -11.07 -1.71 -2.02
C ARG A 35 -11.76 -0.48 -2.61
N SER A 36 -11.91 0.57 -1.81
CA SER A 36 -12.50 1.83 -2.26
C SER A 36 -11.60 2.53 -3.28
N LEU A 37 -10.29 2.52 -3.05
CA LEU A 37 -9.28 3.02 -3.98
C LEU A 37 -9.34 2.26 -5.31
N TRP A 38 -9.42 0.92 -5.31
CA TRP A 38 -9.53 0.13 -6.54
C TRP A 38 -10.75 0.52 -7.40
N LYS A 39 -11.91 0.75 -6.75
CA LYS A 39 -13.11 1.25 -7.43
C LYS A 39 -12.88 2.62 -8.07
N ALA A 40 -12.25 3.55 -7.35
CA ALA A 40 -11.93 4.88 -7.87
C ALA A 40 -10.95 4.83 -9.05
N LEU A 41 -9.89 4.02 -8.94
CA LEU A 41 -8.92 3.80 -10.01
C LEU A 41 -9.59 3.21 -11.27
N THR A 42 -10.49 2.24 -11.09
CA THR A 42 -11.24 1.61 -12.19
C THR A 42 -12.13 2.63 -12.89
N LYS A 43 -12.86 3.45 -12.12
CA LYS A 43 -13.70 4.53 -12.66
C LYS A 43 -12.89 5.55 -13.45
N ALA A 44 -11.70 5.90 -12.95
CA ALA A 44 -10.75 6.80 -13.59
C ALA A 44 -9.96 6.17 -14.75
N ARG A 45 -10.21 4.90 -15.09
CA ARG A 45 -9.50 4.15 -16.13
C ARG A 45 -7.99 4.07 -15.90
N LEU A 46 -7.53 4.06 -14.65
CA LEU A 46 -6.11 3.85 -14.31
C LEU A 46 -5.78 2.36 -14.10
N VAL A 47 -6.80 1.52 -13.90
CA VAL A 47 -6.71 0.07 -13.77
C VAL A 47 -7.89 -0.61 -14.46
N GLY A 48 -7.86 -1.95 -14.53
CA GLY A 48 -8.94 -2.77 -15.07
C GLY A 48 -8.96 -2.83 -16.60
N LYS A 49 -10.00 -3.46 -17.15
CA LYS A 49 -10.07 -3.83 -18.58
C LYS A 49 -10.03 -2.64 -19.55
N ARG A 50 -10.48 -1.46 -19.12
CA ARG A 50 -10.54 -0.21 -19.91
C ARG A 50 -9.45 0.79 -19.53
N SER A 51 -8.41 0.32 -18.85
CA SER A 51 -7.31 1.17 -18.43
C SER A 51 -6.72 1.91 -19.63
N VAL A 52 -6.38 3.17 -19.45
CA VAL A 52 -5.44 3.83 -20.35
C VAL A 52 -4.05 3.26 -20.15
N GLU A 53 -3.24 3.33 -21.19
CA GLU A 53 -1.85 2.91 -21.16
C GLU A 53 -0.92 4.10 -21.42
N SER A 54 0.28 4.06 -20.87
CA SER A 54 1.39 4.99 -21.07
C SER A 54 2.61 4.20 -21.52
N THR A 55 3.68 4.89 -21.93
CA THR A 55 4.86 4.24 -22.50
C THR A 55 5.56 3.33 -21.48
N PRO A 56 5.74 2.04 -21.78
CA PRO A 56 6.51 1.15 -20.92
C PRO A 56 7.99 1.54 -20.86
N TYR A 57 8.62 1.38 -19.70
CA TYR A 57 10.03 1.68 -19.48
C TYR A 57 10.75 0.54 -18.73
N LYS A 58 12.08 0.51 -18.82
CA LYS A 58 12.89 -0.49 -18.10
C LYS A 58 12.76 -0.26 -16.59
N GLY A 59 12.39 -1.31 -15.87
CA GLY A 59 12.30 -1.31 -14.43
C GLY A 59 13.59 -1.73 -13.75
N THR A 60 13.57 -1.64 -12.42
CA THR A 60 14.64 -2.11 -11.53
C THR A 60 14.06 -3.05 -10.48
N HIS A 61 14.84 -4.04 -10.06
CA HIS A 61 14.47 -4.91 -8.95
C HIS A 61 14.16 -4.06 -7.69
N PRO A 62 13.10 -4.36 -6.91
CA PRO A 62 12.20 -5.52 -6.97
C PRO A 62 10.93 -5.32 -7.83
N HIS A 63 10.84 -4.28 -8.63
CA HIS A 63 9.57 -3.83 -9.21
C HIS A 63 9.20 -4.52 -10.54
N GLY A 64 10.06 -5.39 -11.06
CA GLY A 64 9.88 -6.06 -12.35
C GLY A 64 10.76 -5.46 -13.43
N ALA A 65 10.90 -6.20 -14.53
CA ALA A 65 11.82 -5.85 -15.62
C ALA A 65 11.28 -4.69 -16.49
N ILE A 66 9.96 -4.60 -16.64
CA ILE A 66 9.29 -3.53 -17.37
C ILE A 66 8.21 -2.92 -16.48
N LEU A 67 8.13 -1.60 -16.52
CA LEU A 67 7.20 -0.81 -15.73
C LEU A 67 6.42 0.13 -16.62
N GLN A 68 5.33 0.61 -16.07
CA GLN A 68 4.57 1.71 -16.64
C GLN A 68 3.94 2.48 -15.48
N SER A 69 3.88 3.80 -15.62
CA SER A 69 3.37 4.68 -14.57
C SER A 69 2.30 5.61 -15.13
N LEU A 70 1.27 5.80 -14.32
CA LEU A 70 0.17 6.74 -14.53
C LEU A 70 -0.01 7.52 -13.23
N ASP A 71 -0.36 8.78 -13.31
CA ASP A 71 -0.68 9.59 -12.14
C ASP A 71 -1.89 10.48 -12.37
N SER A 72 -2.54 10.88 -11.28
CA SER A 72 -3.75 11.71 -11.31
C SER A 72 -4.04 12.29 -9.93
N VAL A 73 -5.17 12.99 -9.81
CA VAL A 73 -5.77 13.39 -8.53
C VAL A 73 -7.18 12.80 -8.47
N LEU A 74 -7.45 11.98 -7.45
CA LEU A 74 -8.73 11.27 -7.31
C LEU A 74 -9.43 11.60 -6.01
N ARG A 75 -10.72 11.28 -5.97
CA ARG A 75 -11.49 11.19 -4.73
C ARG A 75 -11.70 9.73 -4.32
N VAL A 76 -11.36 9.40 -3.08
CA VAL A 76 -11.48 8.05 -2.50
C VAL A 76 -12.09 8.17 -1.11
N SER A 77 -13.30 7.65 -0.92
CA SER A 77 -13.99 7.66 0.38
C SER A 77 -14.04 9.05 1.06
N GLY A 78 -14.23 10.11 0.26
CA GLY A 78 -14.26 11.50 0.73
C GLY A 78 -12.92 12.23 0.59
N ASP A 79 -11.79 11.52 0.65
CA ASP A 79 -10.46 12.10 0.55
C ASP A 79 -10.15 12.49 -0.89
N LYS A 80 -9.56 13.67 -1.11
CA LYS A 80 -8.99 14.07 -2.40
C LYS A 80 -7.48 14.08 -2.28
N GLY A 81 -6.79 13.40 -3.20
CA GLY A 81 -5.33 13.31 -3.15
C GLY A 81 -4.71 12.85 -4.45
N GLU A 82 -3.40 13.07 -4.57
CA GLU A 82 -2.58 12.59 -5.66
C GLU A 82 -2.52 11.06 -5.63
N VAL A 83 -2.53 10.44 -6.81
CA VAL A 83 -2.39 9.00 -6.97
C VAL A 83 -1.32 8.70 -8.00
N ILE A 84 -0.47 7.72 -7.71
CA ILE A 84 0.50 7.16 -8.64
C ILE A 84 0.21 5.67 -8.75
N VAL A 85 -0.06 5.22 -9.96
CA VAL A 85 -0.30 3.81 -10.31
C VAL A 85 0.89 3.32 -11.12
N LYS A 86 1.56 2.29 -10.61
CA LYS A 86 2.65 1.61 -11.31
C LYS A 86 2.23 0.20 -11.66
N LYS A 87 2.21 -0.12 -12.96
CA LYS A 87 1.99 -1.48 -13.47
C LYS A 87 3.33 -2.19 -13.56
N ASN A 88 3.40 -3.38 -12.97
CA ASN A 88 4.60 -4.19 -12.85
C ASN A 88 4.51 -5.37 -13.80
N TYR A 89 5.34 -5.38 -14.85
CA TYR A 89 5.32 -6.39 -15.89
C TYR A 89 6.48 -7.37 -15.76
N GLY A 90 6.22 -8.64 -16.10
CA GLY A 90 7.20 -9.71 -16.03
C GLY A 90 6.76 -10.97 -16.77
N GLY A 91 7.59 -12.02 -16.69
CA GLY A 91 7.40 -13.28 -17.39
C GLY A 91 8.42 -13.47 -18.52
N PRO A 92 8.43 -14.66 -19.15
CA PRO A 92 9.31 -14.96 -20.27
C PRO A 92 9.16 -13.93 -21.41
N ASP A 93 10.27 -13.52 -22.01
CA ASP A 93 10.34 -12.59 -23.14
C ASP A 93 9.70 -11.21 -22.89
N VAL A 94 9.56 -10.78 -21.64
CA VAL A 94 9.03 -9.45 -21.34
C VAL A 94 9.95 -8.37 -21.91
N SER A 95 9.37 -7.47 -22.71
CA SER A 95 10.07 -6.34 -23.33
C SER A 95 9.13 -5.14 -23.41
N LYS A 96 9.67 -3.94 -23.69
CA LYS A 96 8.84 -2.74 -23.87
C LYS A 96 7.81 -2.93 -25.00
N ALA A 97 8.25 -3.52 -26.12
CA ALA A 97 7.39 -3.79 -27.28
C ALA A 97 6.30 -4.81 -26.93
N ASN A 98 6.68 -5.94 -26.34
CA ASN A 98 5.72 -6.99 -25.96
C ASN A 98 4.70 -6.50 -24.91
N VAL A 99 5.11 -5.61 -24.00
CA VAL A 99 4.19 -4.97 -23.05
C VAL A 99 3.27 -3.96 -23.73
N ALA A 100 3.75 -3.20 -24.72
CA ALA A 100 2.91 -2.27 -25.48
C ALA A 100 1.83 -3.01 -26.28
N ASP A 101 2.18 -4.13 -26.91
CA ASP A 101 1.26 -4.91 -27.75
C ASP A 101 0.32 -5.80 -26.90
N TYR A 102 0.83 -6.40 -25.82
CA TYR A 102 0.12 -7.41 -25.04
C TYR A 102 0.19 -7.17 -23.51
N PRO A 103 -0.21 -5.98 -23.01
CA PRO A 103 0.04 -5.59 -21.61
C PRO A 103 -0.56 -6.58 -20.60
N LYS A 104 -1.77 -7.10 -20.89
CA LYS A 104 -2.46 -8.06 -20.01
C LYS A 104 -1.69 -9.37 -19.80
N LYS A 105 -0.97 -9.85 -20.82
CA LYS A 105 -0.17 -11.08 -20.75
C LYS A 105 0.97 -10.95 -19.74
N TYR A 106 1.56 -9.76 -19.68
CA TYR A 106 2.76 -9.51 -18.89
C TYR A 106 2.48 -8.90 -17.52
N LEU A 107 1.26 -8.40 -17.25
CA LEU A 107 0.93 -7.72 -15.99
C LEU A 107 0.94 -8.70 -14.81
N LYS A 108 1.81 -8.45 -13.82
CA LYS A 108 1.95 -9.29 -12.62
C LYS A 108 1.41 -8.64 -11.36
N ALA A 109 1.55 -7.32 -11.24
CA ALA A 109 1.04 -6.57 -10.11
C ALA A 109 0.76 -5.11 -10.49
N ILE A 110 -0.02 -4.45 -9.66
CA ILE A 110 -0.24 -3.02 -9.71
C ILE A 110 0.11 -2.46 -8.34
N THR A 111 1.11 -1.60 -8.27
CA THR A 111 1.56 -0.93 -7.04
C THR A 111 1.08 0.51 -7.05
N VAL A 112 0.43 0.94 -5.98
CA VAL A 112 -0.24 2.25 -5.91
C VAL A 112 0.20 3.02 -4.68
N MET A 113 0.45 4.31 -4.88
CA MET A 113 0.57 5.32 -3.85
C MET A 113 -0.63 6.25 -3.97
N PHE A 114 -1.35 6.51 -2.88
CA PHE A 114 -2.41 7.51 -2.81
C PHE A 114 -2.16 8.43 -1.62
N ARG A 115 -2.11 9.74 -1.82
CA ARG A 115 -1.87 10.67 -0.71
C ARG A 115 -3.16 10.90 0.06
N ARG A 116 -3.18 10.51 1.32
CA ARG A 116 -4.29 10.74 2.25
C ARG A 116 -4.27 12.19 2.76
N PRO A 117 -5.36 12.67 3.38
CA PRO A 117 -5.35 13.97 4.05
C PRO A 117 -4.24 14.04 5.10
N SER A 118 -3.78 15.27 5.35
CA SER A 118 -2.73 15.56 6.34
C SER A 118 -3.02 14.90 7.69
N GLY A 119 -2.01 14.25 8.27
CA GLY A 119 -2.11 13.58 9.57
C GLY A 119 -2.35 12.08 9.48
N TYR A 120 -2.53 11.52 8.29
CA TYR A 120 -2.62 10.07 8.11
C TYR A 120 -1.30 9.38 8.47
N ASP A 121 -0.19 9.90 7.95
CA ASP A 121 1.17 9.43 8.21
C ASP A 121 2.17 10.55 7.87
N SER A 122 2.14 11.64 8.65
CA SER A 122 2.92 12.85 8.36
C SER A 122 4.42 12.58 8.22
N GLU A 123 4.96 11.63 8.99
CA GLU A 123 6.35 11.18 8.89
C GLU A 123 6.69 10.51 7.55
N ASN A 124 5.69 10.07 6.80
CA ASN A 124 5.82 9.42 5.50
C ASN A 124 4.99 10.10 4.41
N LYS A 125 4.86 11.43 4.53
CA LYS A 125 4.23 12.32 3.54
C LYS A 125 2.78 11.93 3.21
N ASP A 126 2.11 11.32 4.19
CA ASP A 126 0.70 10.88 4.13
C ASP A 126 0.38 9.88 3.00
N TRP A 127 1.40 9.18 2.49
CA TRP A 127 1.18 8.16 1.46
C TRP A 127 0.53 6.90 2.03
N PHE A 128 -0.63 6.53 1.47
CA PHE A 128 -1.21 5.21 1.55
C PHE A 128 -0.62 4.33 0.44
N TRP A 129 -0.14 3.14 0.81
CA TRP A 129 0.51 2.21 -0.10
C TRP A 129 -0.35 0.97 -0.28
N VAL A 130 -0.43 0.44 -1.49
CA VAL A 130 -1.09 -0.84 -1.74
C VAL A 130 -0.49 -1.58 -2.92
N LYS A 131 -0.48 -2.91 -2.83
CA LYS A 131 -0.12 -3.79 -3.94
C LYS A 131 -1.30 -4.69 -4.30
N TYR A 132 -1.76 -4.58 -5.55
CA TYR A 132 -2.82 -5.39 -6.11
C TYR A 132 -2.28 -6.44 -7.08
N GLY A 133 -3.04 -7.53 -7.25
CA GLY A 133 -2.99 -8.38 -8.43
C GLY A 133 -3.63 -7.68 -9.64
N PRO A 134 -3.49 -8.25 -10.85
CA PRO A 134 -4.08 -7.69 -12.08
C PRO A 134 -5.62 -7.52 -12.03
N ASP A 135 -6.28 -8.29 -11.17
CA ASP A 135 -7.73 -8.33 -10.97
C ASP A 135 -8.22 -7.41 -9.82
N GLY A 136 -7.30 -6.79 -9.07
CA GLY A 136 -7.62 -5.96 -7.92
C GLY A 136 -7.61 -6.67 -6.58
N GLN A 137 -7.23 -7.96 -6.52
CA GLN A 137 -7.00 -8.62 -5.24
C GLN A 137 -5.87 -7.90 -4.50
N ILE A 138 -6.02 -7.64 -3.20
CA ILE A 138 -4.92 -7.09 -2.38
C ILE A 138 -3.93 -8.22 -2.10
N LEU A 139 -2.70 -8.06 -2.56
CA LEU A 139 -1.65 -9.06 -2.36
C LEU A 139 -1.17 -9.07 -0.92
N LYS A 140 -0.67 -10.22 -0.47
CA LYS A 140 -0.15 -10.44 0.87
C LYS A 140 1.37 -10.58 0.83
N ASN A 141 2.03 -10.25 1.94
CA ASN A 141 3.43 -10.62 2.14
C ASN A 141 3.54 -12.12 2.53
N PRO A 142 4.76 -12.70 2.62
CA PRO A 142 4.94 -14.10 3.02
C PRO A 142 4.37 -14.46 4.40
N ALA A 143 4.20 -13.47 5.29
CA ALA A 143 3.56 -13.64 6.60
C ALA A 143 2.02 -13.55 6.54
N GLY A 144 1.41 -13.61 5.35
CA GLY A 144 -0.04 -13.60 5.16
C GLY A 144 -0.71 -12.23 5.36
N LYS A 145 0.06 -11.16 5.56
CA LYS A 145 -0.46 -9.83 5.85
C LYS A 145 -0.71 -9.04 4.56
N SER A 146 -1.91 -8.47 4.44
CA SER A 146 -2.31 -7.65 3.29
C SER A 146 -1.39 -6.44 3.11
N LEU A 147 -0.88 -6.23 1.91
CA LEU A 147 -0.03 -5.09 1.54
C LEU A 147 -0.90 -3.88 1.22
N ALA A 148 -1.48 -3.27 2.25
CA ALA A 148 -2.29 -2.05 2.17
C ALA A 148 -2.06 -1.19 3.43
N GLY A 149 -2.00 0.14 3.30
CA GLY A 149 -1.78 1.06 4.42
C GLY A 149 -0.37 1.63 4.49
N ARG A 150 0.18 1.79 5.70
CA ARG A 150 1.55 2.30 5.93
C ARG A 150 2.58 1.18 5.77
N VAL A 151 2.65 0.62 4.56
CA VAL A 151 3.41 -0.61 4.27
C VAL A 151 4.91 -0.37 4.56
N ALA A 152 5.41 -1.14 5.54
CA ALA A 152 6.78 -1.07 6.07
C ALA A 152 7.15 0.20 6.86
N LYS A 153 6.17 0.91 7.44
CA LYS A 153 6.47 1.96 8.45
C LYS A 153 7.24 1.36 9.63
N GLY A 154 8.33 2.02 10.02
CA GLY A 154 9.19 1.61 11.13
C GLY A 154 10.14 0.42 10.84
N VAL A 155 10.13 -0.12 9.61
CA VAL A 155 11.02 -1.22 9.21
C VAL A 155 12.22 -0.64 8.46
N LYS A 156 13.45 -1.00 8.87
CA LYS A 156 14.67 -0.57 8.19
C LYS A 156 14.96 -1.45 6.95
N GLY A 157 15.35 -0.80 5.85
CA GLY A 157 15.95 -1.45 4.68
C GLY A 157 15.05 -2.33 3.80
N LYS A 158 13.77 -2.52 4.14
CA LYS A 158 12.84 -3.36 3.37
C LYS A 158 11.45 -2.74 3.31
N GLY A 159 10.82 -2.83 2.14
CA GLY A 159 9.42 -2.45 1.91
C GLY A 159 9.22 -1.06 1.32
N CYS A 160 7.97 -0.71 1.05
CA CYS A 160 7.59 0.43 0.24
C CYS A 160 8.12 1.76 0.81
N ILE A 161 7.76 2.09 2.04
CA ILE A 161 8.15 3.34 2.69
C ILE A 161 9.68 3.43 2.83
N ALA A 162 10.33 2.35 3.26
CA ALA A 162 11.77 2.35 3.51
C ALA A 162 12.60 2.69 2.27
N CYS A 163 12.26 2.13 1.10
CA CYS A 163 12.97 2.42 -0.14
C CYS A 163 12.56 3.76 -0.75
N HIS A 164 11.29 4.14 -0.66
CA HIS A 164 10.80 5.36 -1.28
C HIS A 164 11.22 6.63 -0.51
N ARG A 165 11.53 6.52 0.78
CA ARG A 165 12.11 7.60 1.59
C ARG A 165 13.39 8.19 1.00
N THR A 166 14.12 7.44 0.18
CA THR A 166 15.39 7.88 -0.42
C THR A 166 15.22 8.42 -1.84
N ALA A 167 13.99 8.59 -2.31
CA ALA A 167 13.75 9.21 -3.60
C ALA A 167 14.24 10.67 -3.59
N PRO A 168 14.77 11.17 -4.73
CA PRO A 168 15.04 12.59 -4.89
C PRO A 168 13.74 13.42 -4.72
N GLY A 169 13.88 14.72 -4.51
CA GLY A 169 12.72 15.62 -4.34
C GLY A 169 11.99 15.54 -2.99
N GLY A 170 12.25 14.52 -2.17
CA GLY A 170 11.69 14.41 -0.81
C GLY A 170 10.19 14.10 -0.75
N ASP A 171 9.56 13.82 -1.90
CA ASP A 171 8.14 13.48 -2.03
C ASP A 171 7.86 11.98 -2.13
N TYR A 172 8.92 11.17 -2.08
CA TYR A 172 8.93 9.70 -2.15
C TYR A 172 8.73 9.14 -3.58
N VAL A 173 8.94 9.94 -4.62
CA VAL A 173 8.73 9.56 -6.02
C VAL A 173 10.04 9.63 -6.82
N PHE A 174 10.42 8.53 -7.49
CA PHE A 174 11.71 8.46 -8.19
C PHE A 174 11.70 9.02 -9.62
N ASN A 175 10.54 9.04 -10.28
CA ASN A 175 10.49 9.33 -11.72
C ASN A 175 10.34 10.83 -12.03
N HIS A 176 10.00 11.64 -11.04
CA HIS A 176 9.80 13.08 -11.18
C HIS A 176 9.64 13.73 -9.79
N ASP A 177 9.83 15.05 -9.73
CA ASP A 177 9.66 15.85 -8.51
C ASP A 177 8.34 16.65 -8.50
N ARG A 178 7.35 16.27 -9.31
CA ARG A 178 6.05 16.97 -9.44
C ARG A 178 5.34 17.18 -8.10
N TYR A 179 5.56 16.31 -7.11
CA TYR A 179 4.90 16.38 -5.81
C TYR A 179 5.86 16.76 -4.67
N ALA A 180 7.07 17.22 -5.02
CA ALA A 180 8.00 17.87 -4.09
C ALA A 180 7.37 19.14 -3.51
N ARG A 181 7.57 19.33 -2.21
CA ARG A 181 7.08 20.48 -1.43
C ARG A 181 8.14 20.89 -0.44
#